data_AF-A0A949QA56-F1
#
_entry.id   AF-A0A949QA56-F1
#
_cell.length_a   1.000
_cell.length_b   1.000
_cell.length_c   1.000
_cell.angle_alpha   90.00
_cell.angle_beta   90.00
_cell.angle_gamma   90.00
#
_symmetry.space_group_name_H-M   'P 1'
#
loop_
_entity.id
_entity.type
_entity.pdbx_description
1 polymer ?
#
loop_
_entity_poly.entity_id
_entity_poly.type
_entity_poly.pdbx_seq_one_letter_code
_entity_poly.pdbx_strand_id
1 'polypeptide(L)'
;MAASHSTKPSIEELIVRLEDITRNIENPETGLENSINLYEEGLTIADTCKKRLHEARKKIEIINPELAKTLPETARIKDLFDSES
;
A
#
# COMPACT_ATOMS: atom_id res chain seq x y z
N MET A 1 19.70 -23.99 4.03
CA MET A 1 19.83 -22.73 3.26
C MET A 1 19.21 -21.64 4.11
N ALA A 2 20.03 -20.71 4.60
CA ALA A 2 19.60 -19.65 5.51
C ALA A 2 19.36 -18.36 4.72
N ALA A 3 18.10 -17.98 4.57
CA ALA A 3 17.72 -16.61 4.17
C ALA A 3 17.18 -15.92 5.42
N SER A 4 18.06 -15.16 6.09
CA SER A 4 17.74 -14.44 7.32
C SER A 4 17.13 -13.07 7.04
N HIS A 5 15.91 -12.89 7.56
CA HIS A 5 15.38 -11.74 8.29
C HIS A 5 15.30 -10.36 7.61
N SER A 6 14.11 -10.07 7.10
CA SER A 6 13.43 -8.79 7.35
C SER A 6 12.09 -9.11 8.03
N THR A 7 11.88 -8.68 9.26
CA THR A 7 10.64 -8.93 10.03
C THR A 7 9.44 -8.13 9.51
N LYS A 8 9.63 -7.34 8.45
CA LYS A 8 8.59 -6.56 7.78
C LYS A 8 8.40 -7.10 6.37
N PRO A 9 7.15 -7.34 5.94
CA PRO A 9 6.86 -7.79 4.58
C PRO A 9 7.36 -6.77 3.57
N SER A 10 7.81 -7.21 2.40
CA SER A 10 8.15 -6.40 1.22
C SER A 10 6.91 -5.70 0.63
N ILE A 11 7.11 -4.76 -0.30
CA ILE A 11 5.97 -4.08 -0.95
C ILE A 11 5.22 -5.06 -1.85
N GLU A 12 5.95 -5.94 -2.53
CA GLU A 12 5.43 -6.98 -3.40
C GLU A 12 4.52 -7.94 -2.62
N GLU A 13 4.96 -8.40 -1.44
CA GLU A 13 4.15 -9.24 -0.56
C GLU A 13 2.89 -8.52 -0.07
N LEU A 14 2.99 -7.23 0.25
CA LEU A 14 1.85 -6.41 0.66
C LEU A 14 0.83 -6.22 -0.48
N ILE A 15 1.30 -6.05 -1.72
CA ILE A 15 0.44 -5.96 -2.91
C ILE A 15 -0.29 -7.29 -3.13
N VAL A 16 0.42 -8.43 -3.05
CA VAL A 16 -0.21 -9.76 -3.16
C VAL A 16 -1.31 -9.94 -2.09
N ARG A 17 -1.06 -9.47 -0.86
CA ARG A 17 -2.08 -9.52 0.20
C ARG A 17 -3.28 -8.63 -0.10
N LEU A 18 -3.10 -7.45 -0.68
CA LEU A 18 -4.22 -6.61 -1.11
C LEU A 18 -5.07 -7.30 -2.18
N GLU A 19 -4.46 -7.97 -3.14
CA GLU A 19 -5.20 -8.74 -4.16
C GLU A 19 -6.02 -9.87 -3.53
N ASP A 20 -5.44 -10.58 -2.55
CA ASP A 20 -6.17 -11.61 -1.79
C ASP A 20 -7.35 -11.03 -1.01
N ILE A 21 -7.16 -9.86 -0.38
CA ILE A 21 -8.22 -9.15 0.33
C ILE A 21 -9.36 -8.81 -0.63
N THR A 22 -9.06 -8.22 -1.79
CA THR A 22 -10.06 -7.88 -2.81
C THR A 22 -10.81 -9.14 -3.27
N ARG A 23 -10.09 -10.23 -3.60
CA ARG A 23 -10.70 -11.51 -3.99
C ARG A 23 -11.67 -12.04 -2.93
N ASN A 24 -11.31 -11.93 -1.65
CA ASN A 24 -12.16 -12.41 -0.56
C ASN A 24 -13.36 -11.49 -0.31
N ILE A 25 -13.21 -10.17 -0.37
CA ILE A 25 -14.35 -9.24 -0.22
C ILE A 25 -15.38 -9.43 -1.34
N GLU A 26 -14.94 -9.74 -2.55
CA GLU A 26 -15.82 -10.02 -3.70
C GLU A 26 -16.51 -11.39 -3.63
N ASN A 27 -16.06 -12.28 -2.74
CA ASN A 27 -16.68 -13.59 -2.54
C ASN A 27 -17.96 -13.46 -1.68
N PRO A 28 -19.14 -13.86 -2.19
CA PRO A 28 -20.40 -13.80 -1.43
C PRO A 28 -20.40 -14.58 -0.12
N GLU A 29 -19.56 -15.62 -0.01
CA GLU A 29 -19.49 -16.50 1.16
C GLU A 29 -18.68 -15.90 2.33
N THR A 30 -17.96 -14.80 2.11
CA THR A 30 -17.10 -14.18 3.14
C THR A 30 -17.92 -13.66 4.32
N GLY A 31 -19.13 -13.17 4.07
CA GLY A 31 -20.00 -12.60 5.09
C GLY A 31 -19.57 -11.20 5.54
N LEU A 32 -20.55 -10.41 6.01
CA LEU A 32 -20.39 -8.98 6.26
C LEU A 32 -19.26 -8.64 7.24
N GLU A 33 -19.22 -9.32 8.39
CA GLU A 33 -18.24 -9.03 9.45
C GLU A 33 -16.80 -9.28 8.98
N ASN A 34 -16.57 -10.39 8.26
CA ASN A 34 -15.25 -10.67 7.70
C ASN A 34 -14.89 -9.69 6.58
N SER A 35 -15.83 -9.29 5.74
CA SER A 35 -15.59 -8.28 4.71
C SER A 35 -15.17 -6.94 5.30
N ILE A 36 -15.75 -6.54 6.44
CA ILE A 36 -15.34 -5.33 7.18
C ILE A 36 -13.90 -5.49 7.70
N ASN A 37 -13.59 -6.61 8.36
CA ASN A 37 -12.24 -6.87 8.89
C ASN A 37 -11.18 -6.87 7.77
N LEU A 38 -11.48 -7.52 6.63
CA LEU A 38 -10.60 -7.55 5.46
C LEU A 38 -10.40 -6.16 4.86
N TYR A 39 -11.45 -5.34 4.85
CA TYR A 39 -11.36 -3.95 4.38
C TYR A 39 -10.43 -3.11 5.26
N GLU A 40 -10.56 -3.21 6.59
CA GLU A 40 -9.68 -2.52 7.54
C GLU A 40 -8.21 -2.96 7.41
N GLU A 41 -7.98 -4.26 7.22
CA GLU A 41 -6.66 -4.80 6.91
C GLU A 41 -6.11 -4.19 5.61
N GLY A 42 -6.94 -4.13 4.57
CA GLY A 42 -6.59 -3.54 3.28
C GLY A 42 -6.19 -2.08 3.39
N LEU A 43 -6.92 -1.28 4.18
CA LEU A 43 -6.57 0.12 4.46
C LEU A 43 -5.19 0.24 5.12
N THR A 44 -4.92 -0.60 6.12
CA THR A 44 -3.64 -0.61 6.84
C THR A 44 -2.47 -0.95 5.92
N ILE A 45 -2.66 -1.94 5.03
CA ILE A 45 -1.64 -2.33 4.06
C ILE A 45 -1.40 -1.22 3.03
N ALA A 46 -2.48 -0.64 2.50
CA ALA A 46 -2.40 0.45 1.52
C ALA A 46 -1.63 1.67 2.08
N ASP A 47 -1.92 2.06 3.34
CA ASP A 47 -1.19 3.14 4.03
C ASP A 47 0.29 2.79 4.23
N THR A 48 0.59 1.53 4.56
CA THR A 48 1.98 1.06 4.69
C THR A 48 2.74 1.18 3.37
N CYS A 49 2.15 0.73 2.26
CA CYS A 49 2.74 0.85 0.93
C CYS A 49 2.96 2.33 0.56
N LYS A 50 1.96 3.19 0.79
CA LYS A 50 2.04 4.64 0.56
C LYS A 50 3.22 5.26 1.29
N LYS A 51 3.37 5.02 2.60
CA LYS A 51 4.47 5.56 3.40
C LYS A 51 5.83 5.12 2.87
N ARG A 52 5.99 3.85 2.49
CA ARG A 52 7.27 3.35 1.98
C ARG A 52 7.64 3.94 0.62
N LEU A 53 6.68 4.06 -0.29
CA LEU A 53 6.88 4.69 -1.60
C LEU A 53 7.24 6.17 -1.44
N HIS A 54 6.59 6.87 -0.51
CA HIS A 54 6.91 8.27 -0.20
C HIS A 54 8.34 8.43 0.30
N GLU A 55 8.78 7.58 1.24
CA GLU A 55 10.15 7.62 1.74
C GLU A 55 11.18 7.24 0.66
N ALA A 56 10.86 6.31 -0.23
CA ALA A 56 11.70 6.00 -1.39
C ALA A 56 11.83 7.20 -2.33
N ARG A 57 10.71 7.91 -2.62
CA ARG A 57 10.72 9.12 -3.44
C ARG A 57 11.59 10.23 -2.84
N LYS A 58 11.46 10.50 -1.53
CA LYS A 58 12.31 11.48 -0.83
C LYS A 58 13.80 11.17 -0.96
N LYS A 59 14.17 9.90 -0.87
CA LYS A 59 15.57 9.47 -1.05
C LYS A 59 16.04 9.76 -2.47
N ILE A 60 15.22 9.48 -3.48
CA ILE A 60 15.54 9.80 -4.88
C ILE A 60 15.68 11.30 -5.07
N GLU A 61 14.81 12.11 -4.47
CA GLU A 61 14.87 13.58 -4.54
C GLU A 61 16.18 14.14 -3.97
N ILE A 62 16.68 13.58 -2.87
CA ILE A 62 17.99 13.96 -2.30
C ILE A 62 19.14 13.58 -3.25
N ILE A 63 19.07 12.42 -3.90
CA ILE A 63 20.14 11.89 -4.77
C ILE A 63 20.14 12.56 -6.15
N ASN A 64 18.96 12.80 -6.71
CA ASN A 64 18.76 13.34 -8.05
C ASN A 64 17.49 14.22 -8.10
N PRO A 65 17.62 15.51 -7.73
CA PRO A 65 16.49 16.45 -7.68
C PRO A 65 15.82 16.65 -9.04
N GLU A 66 16.59 16.64 -10.13
CA GLU A 66 16.04 16.83 -11.48
C GLU A 66 15.18 15.65 -11.93
N LEU A 67 15.61 14.41 -11.63
CA LEU A 67 14.78 13.23 -11.86
C LEU A 67 13.49 13.28 -11.04
N ALA A 68 13.56 13.69 -9.77
CA ALA A 68 12.40 13.78 -8.90
C ALA A 68 11.34 14.80 -9.38
N LYS A 69 11.75 15.90 -10.03
CA LYS A 69 10.85 16.88 -10.67
C LYS A 69 10.11 16.30 -11.88
N THR A 70 10.70 15.33 -12.56
CA THR A 70 10.10 14.67 -13.75
C THR A 70 9.21 13.48 -13.40
N LEU A 71 9.33 12.95 -12.17
CA LEU A 71 8.38 11.96 -11.69
C LEU A 71 7.00 12.62 -11.56
N PRO A 72 5.93 12.01 -12.10
CA PRO A 72 4.60 12.61 -12.05
C PRO A 72 4.25 12.96 -10.61
N GLU A 73 3.96 14.24 -10.36
CA GLU A 73 3.59 14.73 -9.04
C GLU A 73 2.12 14.41 -8.68
N THR A 74 1.35 13.84 -9.60
CA THR A 74 -0.12 13.84 -9.47
C THR A 74 -0.78 12.53 -9.89
N ALA A 75 -1.57 11.95 -8.97
CA ALA A 75 -3.00 11.68 -9.12
C ALA A 75 -3.50 10.77 -7.97
N ARG A 76 -4.38 11.28 -7.10
CA ARG A 76 -5.16 10.51 -6.10
C ARG A 76 -4.41 9.68 -5.05
N ILE A 77 -3.56 10.29 -4.23
CA ILE A 77 -3.41 9.77 -2.84
C ILE A 77 -3.83 10.79 -1.78
N LYS A 78 -4.12 12.02 -2.21
CA LYS A 78 -4.90 12.98 -1.41
C LYS A 78 -6.39 12.58 -1.46
N ASP A 79 -6.90 12.22 -2.64
CA ASP A 79 -8.32 11.88 -2.80
C ASP A 79 -8.70 10.41 -2.52
N LEU A 80 -7.72 9.51 -2.30
CA LEU A 80 -8.03 8.09 -2.11
C LEU A 80 -8.53 7.78 -0.69
N PHE A 81 -8.22 8.65 0.30
CA PHE A 81 -8.50 8.39 1.72
C PHE A 81 -8.83 9.65 2.57
N ASP A 82 -8.94 10.85 2.00
CA ASP A 82 -9.43 12.05 2.74
C ASP A 82 -10.98 12.21 2.62
N SER A 83 -11.73 11.12 2.44
CA SER A 83 -13.17 11.22 2.66
C SER A 83 -13.45 11.20 4.16
N GLU A 84 -13.95 12.35 4.65
CA GLU A 84 -14.56 12.65 5.95
C GLU A 84 -13.63 13.26 7.02
N SER A 85 -13.62 14.60 7.05
CA SER A 85 -14.19 15.33 8.19
C SER A 85 -15.61 15.74 7.86
#